data_AF-A0A0D9Y4X9-F1
#
_entry.id   AF-A0A0D9Y4X9-F1
#
_cell.length_a   1.000
_cell.length_b   1.000
_cell.length_c   1.000
_cell.angle_alpha   90.00
_cell.angle_beta   90.00
_cell.angle_gamma   90.00
#
_symmetry.space_group_name_H-M   'P 1'
#
loop_
_entity.id
_entity.type
_entity.pdbx_description
1 polymer ?
#
loop_
_entity_poly.entity_id
_entity_poly.type
_entity_poly.pdbx_seq_one_letter_code
_entity_poly.pdbx_strand_id
1 'polypeptide(L)'
;MALSAARRLSSAAAGGDAARPGTLSSLFAPRSSPKPRAPRPEPGDGPPQERRKPRARPRPRSRQPWGEEAAALLRRFYDGGYLPGPDLSVAPHVLSPDVVKGAAERFGHDHQVVAKWLSGSDLKKVALFGCSSVERRTVFASKRLRAFFKIQEAKICGSCKMRNSCQFVNQEVSRHDKVILSDTMRILTLFVLDTCPQQLKVTPELKASICKLVKDTINLSQ
;
A
#
# COMPACT_ATOMS: atom_id res chain seq x y z
N MET A 1 19.29 2.62 60.83
CA MET A 1 18.56 3.89 60.90
C MET A 1 17.15 3.66 60.38
N ALA A 2 16.18 3.76 61.27
CA ALA A 2 14.76 3.72 60.95
C ALA A 2 14.33 5.03 60.28
N LEU A 3 13.26 5.00 59.47
CA LEU A 3 12.05 5.83 59.64
C LEU A 3 11.04 5.53 58.53
N SER A 4 9.83 5.15 58.96
CA SER A 4 8.58 5.09 58.19
C SER A 4 7.96 6.48 58.04
N ALA A 5 7.20 6.70 56.97
CA ALA A 5 6.01 7.58 56.91
C ALA A 5 5.25 7.24 55.60
N ALA A 6 4.09 6.60 55.59
CA ALA A 6 2.75 6.97 56.06
C ALA A 6 2.06 8.09 55.24
N ARG A 7 1.05 7.65 54.46
CA ARG A 7 -0.26 8.25 54.11
C ARG A 7 -0.37 9.74 53.78
N ARG A 8 -1.12 10.01 52.70
CA ARG A 8 -2.35 10.82 52.76
C ARG A 8 -3.30 10.48 51.60
N LEU A 9 -4.47 9.97 51.99
CA LEU A 9 -5.72 10.01 51.23
C LEU A 9 -6.30 11.42 51.35
N SER A 10 -6.94 11.91 50.29
CA SER A 10 -8.01 12.91 50.39
C SER A 10 -9.12 12.57 49.39
N SER A 11 -10.34 12.54 49.93
CA SER A 11 -11.65 12.33 49.31
C SER A 11 -12.40 13.67 49.27
N ALA A 12 -13.20 13.90 48.23
CA ALA A 12 -14.43 14.70 48.21
C ALA A 12 -15.20 14.30 46.93
N ALA A 13 -16.34 13.60 46.96
CA ALA A 13 -17.69 13.93 47.46
C ALA A 13 -18.51 14.86 46.53
N ALA A 14 -19.48 14.26 45.82
CA ALA A 14 -20.81 14.74 45.41
C ALA A 14 -21.32 13.80 44.30
N GLY A 15 -22.48 13.13 44.33
CA GLY A 15 -23.72 13.36 45.08
C GLY A 15 -24.84 13.78 44.10
N GLY A 16 -25.77 12.86 43.79
CA GLY A 16 -27.09 13.08 43.14
C GLY A 16 -27.05 13.51 41.66
N ASP A 17 -28.01 13.23 40.79
CA ASP A 17 -29.40 12.86 41.03
C ASP A 17 -30.09 12.32 39.75
N ALA A 18 -31.13 11.53 39.99
CA ALA A 18 -32.36 11.34 39.23
C ALA A 18 -32.33 11.16 37.69
N ALA A 19 -32.55 9.91 37.31
CA ALA A 19 -33.38 9.55 36.16
C ALA A 19 -34.76 10.25 36.22
N ARG A 20 -35.20 10.85 35.12
CA ARG A 20 -36.60 11.29 34.94
C ARG A 20 -37.30 10.36 33.92
N PRO A 21 -38.40 9.71 34.31
CA PRO A 21 -39.30 9.00 33.39
C PRO A 21 -40.30 10.00 32.79
N GLY A 22 -40.44 9.99 31.46
CA GLY A 22 -41.38 10.82 30.71
C GLY A 22 -42.44 9.96 30.01
N THR A 23 -43.47 9.62 30.77
CA THR A 23 -44.89 9.46 30.40
C THR A 23 -45.25 8.88 29.03
N LEU A 24 -45.70 7.61 29.04
CA LEU A 24 -46.63 7.04 28.07
C LEU A 24 -48.02 7.65 28.30
N SER A 25 -48.65 8.17 27.23
CA SER A 25 -50.11 8.23 26.96
C SER A 25 -50.49 9.51 26.22
N SER A 26 -50.71 9.39 24.91
CA SER A 26 -51.68 10.20 24.17
C SER A 26 -52.03 9.44 22.89
N LEU A 27 -52.78 8.36 23.10
CA LEU A 27 -53.62 7.77 22.08
C LEU A 27 -54.76 8.77 21.82
N PHE A 28 -55.18 8.89 20.56
CA PHE A 28 -56.26 9.74 20.03
C PHE A 28 -55.88 11.16 19.60
N ALA A 29 -55.34 11.28 18.39
CA ALA A 29 -55.62 12.40 17.49
C ALA A 29 -56.33 11.86 16.23
N PRO A 30 -57.35 12.57 15.69
CA PRO A 30 -58.32 12.02 14.76
C PRO A 30 -57.75 11.71 13.37
N ARG A 31 -58.23 10.60 12.80
CA ARG A 31 -57.96 10.14 11.44
C ARG A 31 -58.48 11.14 10.41
N SER A 32 -57.57 11.76 9.66
CA SER A 32 -57.93 12.42 8.40
C SER A 32 -58.08 11.39 7.29
N SER A 33 -59.24 11.42 6.63
CA SER A 33 -59.69 10.48 5.61
C SER A 33 -58.75 10.34 4.40
N PRO A 34 -58.75 9.19 3.68
CA PRO A 34 -57.92 8.99 2.51
C PRO A 34 -58.38 9.87 1.34
N LYS A 35 -57.43 10.56 0.70
CA LYS A 35 -57.64 11.32 -0.54
C LYS A 35 -57.91 10.36 -1.71
N PRO A 36 -58.86 10.63 -2.63
CA PRO A 36 -59.13 9.74 -3.76
C PRO A 36 -57.91 9.54 -4.65
N ARG A 37 -57.69 8.29 -5.07
CA ARG A 37 -56.61 7.89 -5.96
C ARG A 37 -56.88 8.44 -7.37
N ALA A 38 -55.94 9.22 -7.90
CA ALA A 38 -56.01 9.66 -9.29
C ALA A 38 -55.91 8.44 -10.26
N PRO A 39 -56.58 8.46 -11.43
CA PRO A 39 -56.48 7.39 -12.41
C PRO A 39 -55.04 7.22 -12.91
N ARG A 40 -54.65 5.96 -13.17
CA ARG A 40 -53.37 5.64 -13.82
C ARG A 40 -53.34 6.24 -15.22
N PRO A 41 -52.27 6.91 -15.65
CA PRO A 41 -52.06 7.18 -17.06
C PRO A 41 -51.72 5.87 -17.78
N GLU A 42 -52.34 5.68 -18.94
CA GLU A 42 -52.09 4.60 -19.90
C GLU A 42 -50.60 4.55 -20.32
N PRO A 43 -50.06 3.36 -20.67
CA PRO A 43 -48.67 3.21 -21.08
C PRO A 43 -48.45 3.84 -22.46
N GLY A 44 -48.04 5.11 -22.47
CA GLY A 44 -47.58 5.78 -23.68
C GLY A 44 -46.15 5.34 -24.05
N ASP A 45 -45.96 5.06 -25.34
CA ASP A 45 -44.68 4.79 -26.01
C ASP A 45 -43.66 5.91 -25.76
N GLY A 46 -42.89 5.77 -24.68
CA GLY A 46 -41.70 6.57 -24.41
C GLY A 46 -40.47 5.95 -25.06
N PRO A 47 -39.55 6.74 -25.65
CA PRO A 47 -38.33 6.18 -26.24
C PRO A 47 -37.48 5.48 -25.15
N PRO A 48 -36.76 4.41 -25.50
CA PRO A 48 -36.03 3.61 -24.51
C PRO A 48 -35.07 4.48 -23.70
N GLN A 49 -35.27 4.53 -22.38
CA GLN A 49 -34.27 5.09 -21.47
C GLN A 49 -32.96 4.31 -21.65
N GLU A 50 -31.97 4.95 -22.27
CA GLU A 50 -30.63 4.40 -22.39
C GLU A 50 -30.12 4.04 -20.99
N ARG A 51 -29.98 2.74 -20.73
CA ARG A 51 -29.15 2.22 -19.64
C ARG A 51 -27.77 2.83 -19.82
N ARG A 52 -27.39 3.78 -18.95
CA ARG A 52 -26.03 4.30 -18.88
C ARG A 52 -25.06 3.12 -18.76
N LYS A 53 -24.38 2.80 -19.85
CA LYS A 53 -23.32 1.78 -19.88
C LYS A 53 -22.32 2.12 -18.77
N PRO A 54 -21.86 1.13 -17.96
CA PRO A 54 -20.73 1.35 -17.07
C PRO A 54 -19.59 1.91 -17.91
N ARG A 55 -19.05 3.08 -17.54
CA ARG A 55 -17.86 3.62 -18.20
C ARG A 55 -16.79 2.54 -18.13
N ALA A 56 -16.40 2.00 -19.28
CA ALA A 56 -15.28 1.07 -19.37
C ALA A 56 -14.09 1.74 -18.67
N ARG A 57 -13.54 1.08 -17.66
CA ARG A 57 -12.30 1.54 -17.04
C ARG A 57 -11.29 1.73 -18.18
N PRO A 58 -10.56 2.87 -18.24
CA PRO A 58 -9.54 3.06 -19.26
C PRO A 58 -8.68 1.80 -19.31
N ARG A 59 -8.52 1.21 -20.50
CA ARG A 59 -7.59 0.09 -20.67
C ARG A 59 -6.26 0.55 -20.06
N PRO A 60 -5.70 -0.17 -19.07
CA PRO A 60 -4.43 0.24 -18.50
C PRO A 60 -3.45 0.36 -19.66
N ARG A 61 -2.79 1.52 -19.78
CA ARG A 61 -1.66 1.70 -20.71
C ARG A 61 -0.78 0.47 -20.58
N SER A 62 -0.35 -0.10 -21.70
CA SER A 62 0.59 -1.22 -21.71
C SER A 62 1.80 -0.81 -20.86
N ARG A 63 1.82 -1.29 -19.61
CA ARG A 63 2.94 -1.06 -18.70
C ARG A 63 4.12 -1.71 -19.39
N GLN A 64 5.08 -0.91 -19.82
CA GLN A 64 6.31 -1.43 -20.40
C GLN A 64 7.29 -1.58 -19.25
N PRO A 65 7.63 -2.84 -18.87
CA PRO A 65 8.73 -3.07 -17.95
C PRO A 65 9.99 -2.36 -18.47
N TRP A 66 10.90 -2.04 -17.57
CA TRP A 66 12.16 -1.39 -17.93
C TRP A 66 13.01 -2.39 -18.72
N GLY A 67 12.82 -2.38 -20.05
CA GLY A 67 13.30 -3.32 -21.07
C GLY A 67 14.26 -4.40 -20.58
N GLU A 68 15.56 -4.09 -20.63
CA GLU A 68 16.64 -5.03 -20.33
C GLU A 68 16.69 -5.45 -18.87
N GLU A 69 16.55 -4.50 -17.93
CA GLU A 69 16.65 -4.77 -16.49
C GLU A 69 15.52 -5.69 -15.99
N ALA A 70 14.31 -5.46 -16.50
CA ALA A 70 13.16 -6.28 -16.19
C ALA A 70 13.32 -7.69 -16.75
N ALA A 71 13.79 -7.81 -17.99
CA ALA A 71 14.03 -9.10 -18.61
C ALA A 71 15.15 -9.88 -17.87
N ALA A 72 16.24 -9.22 -17.51
CA ALA A 72 17.35 -9.83 -16.76
C ALA A 72 16.89 -10.30 -15.37
N LEU A 73 16.13 -9.47 -14.65
CA LEU A 73 15.62 -9.83 -13.33
C LEU A 73 14.64 -11.01 -13.38
N LEU A 74 13.69 -10.98 -14.33
CA LEU A 74 12.73 -12.07 -14.53
C LEU A 74 13.43 -13.38 -14.92
N ARG A 75 14.45 -13.31 -15.78
CA ARG A 75 15.29 -14.45 -16.15
C ARG A 75 16.02 -15.01 -14.93
N ARG A 76 16.64 -14.15 -14.11
CA ARG A 76 17.32 -14.60 -12.89
C ARG A 76 16.37 -15.29 -11.91
N PHE A 77 15.13 -14.80 -11.77
CA PHE A 77 14.12 -15.45 -10.95
C PHE A 77 13.70 -16.80 -11.51
N TYR A 78 13.59 -16.93 -12.83
CA TYR A 78 13.34 -18.20 -13.48
C TYR A 78 14.49 -19.19 -13.26
N ASP A 79 15.73 -18.80 -13.54
CA ASP A 79 16.92 -19.65 -13.38
C ASP A 79 17.10 -20.11 -11.92
N GLY A 80 16.67 -19.28 -10.96
CA GLY A 80 16.66 -19.61 -9.54
C GLY A 80 15.46 -20.43 -9.06
N GLY A 81 14.55 -20.86 -9.95
CA GLY A 81 13.35 -21.62 -9.59
C GLY A 81 12.28 -20.82 -8.82
N TYR A 82 12.39 -19.49 -8.79
CA TYR A 82 11.42 -18.62 -8.11
C TYR A 82 10.15 -18.40 -8.93
N LEU A 83 10.22 -18.58 -10.24
CA LEU A 83 9.12 -18.47 -11.20
C LEU A 83 8.97 -19.77 -12.01
N PRO A 84 7.74 -20.20 -12.35
CA PRO A 84 7.52 -21.37 -13.20
C PRO A 84 7.93 -21.09 -14.67
N GLY A 85 8.44 -22.10 -15.38
CA GLY A 85 8.98 -21.97 -16.76
C GLY A 85 8.04 -22.26 -17.92
N PRO A 86 8.53 -22.18 -19.19
CA PRO A 86 9.85 -21.75 -19.64
C PRO A 86 9.78 -20.73 -20.80
N ASP A 87 9.15 -19.55 -20.65
CA ASP A 87 9.28 -18.51 -21.70
C ASP A 87 8.92 -17.08 -21.24
N LEU A 88 9.70 -16.52 -20.31
CA LEU A 88 9.60 -15.09 -19.98
C LEU A 88 10.29 -14.20 -21.03
N SER A 89 10.96 -14.79 -22.02
CA SER A 89 11.60 -14.09 -23.14
C SER A 89 10.56 -13.63 -24.17
N VAL A 90 9.46 -14.38 -24.35
CA VAL A 90 8.43 -14.08 -25.35
C VAL A 90 7.30 -13.20 -24.80
N ALA A 91 7.00 -13.21 -23.50
CA ALA A 91 6.00 -12.31 -22.93
C ALA A 91 6.12 -12.10 -21.40
N PRO A 92 6.92 -11.11 -20.94
CA PRO A 92 6.94 -10.70 -19.52
C PRO A 92 5.57 -10.19 -18.99
N HIS A 93 4.59 -10.02 -19.88
CA HIS A 93 3.21 -9.61 -19.57
C HIS A 93 2.32 -10.75 -19.05
N VAL A 94 2.76 -12.01 -19.13
CA VAL A 94 1.96 -13.19 -18.72
C VAL A 94 1.95 -13.36 -17.20
N LEU A 95 2.99 -12.90 -16.51
CA LEU A 95 3.06 -13.01 -15.05
C LEU A 95 2.32 -11.86 -14.37
N SER A 96 1.47 -12.21 -13.39
CA SER A 96 0.83 -11.20 -12.56
C SER A 96 1.89 -10.50 -11.68
N PRO A 97 1.75 -9.18 -11.41
CA PRO A 97 2.67 -8.47 -10.53
C PRO A 97 2.81 -9.11 -9.15
N ASP A 98 1.77 -9.77 -8.64
CA ASP A 98 1.79 -10.43 -7.34
C ASP A 98 2.71 -11.67 -7.33
N VAL A 99 2.70 -12.45 -8.42
CA VAL A 99 3.61 -13.60 -8.58
C VAL A 99 5.07 -13.13 -8.60
N VAL A 100 5.37 -12.07 -9.36
CA VAL A 100 6.73 -11.55 -9.44
C VAL A 100 7.19 -10.91 -8.12
N LYS A 101 6.30 -10.19 -7.41
CA LYS A 101 6.60 -9.68 -6.06
C LYS A 101 6.92 -10.81 -5.09
N GLY A 102 6.15 -11.90 -5.12
CA GLY A 102 6.41 -13.07 -4.29
C GLY A 102 7.74 -13.76 -4.63
N ALA A 103 8.08 -13.86 -5.92
CA ALA A 103 9.38 -14.36 -6.37
C ALA A 103 10.54 -13.47 -5.87
N ALA A 104 10.39 -12.15 -5.97
CA ALA A 104 11.37 -11.18 -5.51
C ALA A 104 11.61 -11.25 -3.98
N GLU A 105 10.54 -11.45 -3.20
CA GLU A 105 10.65 -11.65 -1.74
C GLU A 105 11.45 -12.92 -1.41
N ARG A 106 11.11 -14.06 -2.03
CA ARG A 106 11.83 -15.33 -1.82
C ARG A 106 13.29 -15.23 -2.26
N PHE A 107 13.53 -14.68 -3.44
CA PHE A 107 14.88 -14.46 -3.94
C PHE A 107 15.71 -13.59 -2.97
N GLY A 108 15.12 -12.49 -2.47
CA GLY A 108 15.79 -11.62 -1.51
C GLY A 108 16.03 -12.30 -0.16
N HIS A 109 15.11 -13.16 0.29
CA HIS A 109 15.30 -13.95 1.50
C HIS A 109 16.51 -14.88 1.37
N ASP A 110 16.61 -15.63 0.27
CA ASP A 110 17.65 -16.63 0.07
C ASP A 110 19.04 -16.00 -0.16
N HIS A 111 19.08 -14.83 -0.78
CA HIS A 111 20.32 -14.11 -1.09
C HIS A 111 20.60 -12.96 -0.12
N GLN A 112 20.07 -12.99 1.11
CA GLN A 112 20.17 -11.88 2.07
C GLN A 112 21.61 -11.38 2.34
N VAL A 113 22.63 -12.20 2.11
CA VAL A 113 24.04 -11.80 2.19
C VAL A 113 24.41 -10.68 1.20
N VAL A 114 23.75 -10.65 0.03
CA VAL A 114 23.96 -9.66 -1.04
C VAL A 114 23.68 -8.23 -0.56
N ALA A 115 22.73 -8.06 0.36
CA ALA A 115 22.36 -6.73 0.87
C ALA A 115 23.53 -5.93 1.46
N LYS A 116 24.58 -6.61 1.95
CA LYS A 116 25.77 -5.96 2.52
C LYS A 116 26.63 -5.27 1.47
N TRP A 117 26.52 -5.68 0.22
CA TRP A 117 27.36 -5.24 -0.89
C TRP A 117 26.66 -4.21 -1.79
N LEU A 118 25.36 -3.97 -1.56
CA LEU A 118 24.60 -2.99 -2.33
C LEU A 118 24.99 -1.55 -1.98
N SER A 119 24.96 -0.70 -2.99
CA SER A 119 25.24 0.73 -2.86
C SER A 119 24.27 1.41 -1.87
N GLY A 120 24.78 1.79 -0.70
CA GLY A 120 24.00 2.48 0.33
C GLY A 120 23.44 3.83 -0.13
N SER A 121 24.16 4.54 -1.00
CA SER A 121 23.68 5.82 -1.56
C SER A 121 22.50 5.63 -2.51
N ASP A 122 22.52 4.58 -3.34
CA ASP A 122 21.43 4.26 -4.26
C ASP A 122 20.22 3.72 -3.50
N LEU A 123 20.42 2.86 -2.49
CA LEU A 123 19.35 2.43 -1.58
C LEU A 123 18.69 3.60 -0.85
N LYS A 124 19.49 4.58 -0.41
CA LYS A 124 18.97 5.79 0.25
C LYS A 124 18.10 6.63 -0.69
N LYS A 125 18.46 6.75 -1.99
CA LYS A 125 17.59 7.41 -2.99
C LYS A 125 16.25 6.70 -3.13
N VAL A 126 16.25 5.36 -3.17
CA VAL A 126 15.01 4.56 -3.19
C VAL A 126 14.18 4.80 -1.92
N ALA A 127 14.83 4.84 -0.74
CA ALA A 127 14.15 5.10 0.52
C ALA A 127 13.48 6.49 0.58
N LEU A 128 14.15 7.51 0.02
CA LEU A 128 13.67 8.90 -0.03
C LEU A 128 12.50 9.12 -1.00
N PHE A 129 12.29 8.24 -1.98
CA PHE A 129 11.20 8.36 -2.93
C PHE A 129 9.80 8.22 -2.29
N GLY A 130 9.70 7.48 -1.18
CA GLY A 130 8.44 7.19 -0.52
C GLY A 130 7.92 5.78 -0.82
N CYS A 131 6.62 5.56 -0.65
CA CYS A 131 5.99 4.26 -0.91
C CYS A 131 5.61 4.12 -2.40
N SER A 132 6.04 3.03 -3.04
CA SER A 132 5.70 2.70 -4.43
C SER A 132 4.31 2.08 -4.62
N SER A 133 3.67 1.67 -3.53
CA SER A 133 2.29 1.17 -3.48
C SER A 133 1.67 1.44 -2.10
N VAL A 134 0.33 1.39 -2.00
CA VAL A 134 -0.43 1.45 -0.74
C VAL A 134 -0.66 0.07 -0.12
N GLU A 135 -0.24 -1.00 -0.81
CA GLU A 135 -0.31 -2.37 -0.29
C GLU A 135 0.55 -2.51 0.97
N ARG A 136 -0.02 -3.08 2.03
CA ARG A 136 0.61 -3.22 3.36
C ARG A 136 2.05 -3.71 3.30
N ARG A 137 2.32 -4.81 2.60
CA ARG A 137 3.67 -5.39 2.50
C ARG A 137 4.66 -4.40 1.89
N THR A 138 4.28 -3.72 0.82
CA THR A 138 5.13 -2.73 0.15
C THR A 138 5.33 -1.49 1.02
N VAL A 139 4.28 -0.99 1.66
CA VAL A 139 4.38 0.18 2.55
C VAL A 139 5.33 -0.13 3.72
N PHE A 140 5.18 -1.30 4.34
CA PHE A 140 6.03 -1.71 5.46
C PHE A 140 7.47 -1.95 5.01
N ALA A 141 7.69 -2.56 3.83
CA ALA A 141 9.02 -2.68 3.24
C ALA A 141 9.69 -1.31 3.03
N SER A 142 8.98 -0.35 2.42
CA SER A 142 9.52 1.01 2.21
C SER A 142 9.81 1.73 3.54
N LYS A 143 8.96 1.55 4.55
CA LYS A 143 9.16 2.09 5.90
C LYS A 143 10.38 1.49 6.59
N ARG A 144 10.57 0.16 6.50
CA ARG A 144 11.74 -0.52 7.10
C ARG A 144 13.03 -0.09 6.43
N LEU A 145 13.04 0.06 5.11
CA LEU A 145 14.19 0.61 4.38
C LEU A 145 14.51 2.04 4.85
N ARG A 146 13.50 2.89 5.07
CA ARG A 146 13.71 4.25 5.63
C ARG A 146 14.22 4.22 7.07
N ALA A 147 13.69 3.31 7.89
CA ALA A 147 14.12 3.14 9.27
C ALA A 147 15.60 2.75 9.37
N PHE A 148 16.08 1.88 8.47
CA PHE A 148 17.50 1.53 8.35
C PHE A 148 18.38 2.76 8.13
N PHE A 149 17.95 3.70 7.27
CA PHE A 149 18.67 4.97 7.03
C PHE A 149 18.38 6.07 8.05
N LYS A 150 17.67 5.78 9.15
CA LYS A 150 17.24 6.76 10.16
C LYS A 150 16.47 7.96 9.55
N ILE A 151 15.73 7.72 8.47
CA ILE A 151 14.91 8.74 7.81
C ILE A 151 13.59 8.88 8.58
N GLN A 152 13.21 10.11 8.92
CA GLN A 152 11.96 10.39 9.62
C GLN A 152 10.75 10.09 8.73
N GLU A 153 9.89 9.17 9.17
CA GLU A 153 8.71 8.76 8.40
C GLU A 153 7.74 9.91 8.16
N ALA A 154 7.54 10.78 9.16
CA ALA A 154 6.65 11.93 9.07
C ALA A 154 7.01 12.86 7.90
N LYS A 155 8.32 13.07 7.65
CA LYS A 155 8.80 13.90 6.55
C LYS A 155 8.47 13.28 5.19
N ILE A 156 8.69 11.98 5.04
CA ILE A 156 8.46 11.27 3.76
C ILE A 156 6.97 11.04 3.50
N CYS A 157 6.21 10.61 4.51
CA CYS A 157 4.76 10.47 4.41
C CYS A 157 4.08 11.82 4.16
N GLY A 158 4.60 12.93 4.72
CA GLY A 158 4.07 14.28 4.52
C GLY A 158 4.12 14.74 3.06
N SER A 159 5.18 14.38 2.31
CA SER A 159 5.31 14.69 0.88
C SER A 159 4.90 13.52 -0.04
N CYS A 160 4.43 12.40 0.52
CA CYS A 160 4.07 11.21 -0.24
C CYS A 160 2.81 11.44 -1.06
N LYS A 161 2.90 11.26 -2.38
CA LYS A 161 1.77 11.42 -3.30
C LYS A 161 0.62 10.45 -3.04
N MET A 162 0.92 9.30 -2.44
CA MET A 162 -0.06 8.26 -2.10
C MET A 162 -0.62 8.41 -0.68
N ARG A 163 -0.29 9.49 0.05
CA ARG A 163 -0.67 9.68 1.46
C ARG A 163 -2.18 9.53 1.68
N ASN A 164 -2.99 10.18 0.84
CA ASN A 164 -4.44 10.24 1.02
C ASN A 164 -5.15 8.89 0.87
N SER A 165 -4.52 7.91 0.20
CA SER A 165 -5.04 6.56 0.01
C SER A 165 -4.31 5.51 0.84
N CYS A 166 -3.30 5.90 1.61
CA CYS A 166 -2.52 5.00 2.46
C CYS A 166 -3.19 4.84 3.82
N GLN A 167 -3.45 3.60 4.25
CA GLN A 167 -3.99 3.31 5.59
C GLN A 167 -2.92 3.34 6.70
N PHE A 168 -1.64 3.47 6.32
CA PHE A 168 -0.48 3.32 7.20
C PHE A 168 0.37 4.59 7.26
N VAL A 169 -0.26 5.77 7.10
CA VAL A 169 0.41 7.07 7.17
C VAL A 169 1.13 7.23 8.50
N ASN A 170 2.40 7.61 8.47
CA ASN A 170 3.24 7.81 9.66
C ASN A 170 3.37 6.61 10.61
N GLN A 171 2.81 5.45 10.25
CA GLN A 171 2.92 4.25 11.07
C GLN A 171 4.37 3.83 11.19
N GLU A 172 4.80 3.57 12.42
CA GLU A 172 6.12 3.03 12.73
C GLU A 172 6.18 1.53 12.44
N VAL A 173 7.39 1.06 12.12
CA VAL A 173 7.68 -0.35 11.85
C VAL A 173 8.90 -0.77 12.66
N SER A 174 9.07 -2.08 12.83
CA SER A 174 10.26 -2.64 13.45
C SER A 174 11.53 -2.10 12.78
N ARG A 175 12.46 -1.62 13.60
CA ARG A 175 13.78 -1.20 13.13
C ARG A 175 14.65 -2.43 12.97
N HIS A 176 15.48 -2.40 11.94
CA HIS A 176 16.46 -3.45 11.67
C HIS A 176 17.81 -2.79 11.42
N ASP A 177 18.86 -3.33 12.04
CA ASP A 177 20.23 -2.81 11.90
C ASP A 177 20.88 -3.21 10.57
N LYS A 178 20.18 -4.00 9.75
CA LYS A 178 20.59 -4.43 8.41
C LYS A 178 19.48 -4.16 7.41
N VAL A 179 19.88 -3.95 6.15
CA VAL A 179 18.95 -3.92 5.01
C VAL A 179 18.33 -5.30 4.84
N ILE A 180 17.00 -5.36 4.77
CA ILE A 180 16.28 -6.60 4.45
C ILE A 180 16.18 -6.70 2.94
N LEU A 181 16.85 -7.69 2.34
CA LEU A 181 16.89 -7.81 0.89
C LEU A 181 15.53 -8.18 0.30
N SER A 182 14.74 -9.03 0.97
CA SER A 182 13.36 -9.33 0.56
C SER A 182 12.51 -8.06 0.39
N ASP A 183 12.64 -7.09 1.30
CA ASP A 183 11.94 -5.81 1.22
C ASP A 183 12.43 -4.96 0.06
N THR A 184 13.75 -4.85 -0.06
CA THR A 184 14.40 -4.12 -1.15
C THR A 184 13.98 -4.69 -2.50
N MET A 185 14.01 -6.00 -2.67
CA MET A 185 13.63 -6.66 -3.93
C MET A 185 12.16 -6.49 -4.26
N ARG A 186 11.27 -6.54 -3.25
CA ARG A 186 9.86 -6.19 -3.44
C ARG A 186 9.69 -4.77 -3.97
N ILE A 187 10.41 -3.81 -3.40
CA ILE A 187 10.36 -2.39 -3.81
C ILE A 187 10.91 -2.22 -5.23
N LEU A 188 12.11 -2.72 -5.52
CA LEU A 188 12.77 -2.59 -6.82
C LEU A 188 11.94 -3.20 -7.95
N THR A 189 11.38 -4.39 -7.71
CA THR A 189 10.53 -5.09 -8.69
C THR A 189 9.32 -4.27 -9.10
N LEU A 190 8.69 -3.53 -8.18
CA LEU A 190 7.55 -2.67 -8.51
C LEU A 190 7.92 -1.58 -9.53
N PHE A 191 9.11 -1.00 -9.40
CA PHE A 191 9.62 0.01 -10.33
C PHE A 191 9.98 -0.60 -11.69
N VAL A 192 10.73 -1.70 -11.68
CA VAL A 192 11.22 -2.35 -12.90
C VAL A 192 10.07 -2.88 -13.75
N LEU A 193 8.99 -3.38 -13.13
CA LEU A 193 7.78 -3.81 -13.84
C LEU A 193 6.85 -2.65 -14.23
N ASP A 194 7.22 -1.40 -13.92
CA ASP A 194 6.40 -0.21 -14.09
C ASP A 194 4.98 -0.37 -13.50
N THR A 195 4.88 -1.03 -12.33
CA THR A 195 3.60 -1.30 -11.64
C THR A 195 3.20 -0.21 -10.65
N CYS A 196 4.07 0.77 -10.45
CA CYS A 196 3.81 1.95 -9.64
C CYS A 196 2.59 2.75 -10.16
N PRO A 197 1.86 3.45 -9.28
CA PRO A 197 0.83 4.41 -9.67
C PRO A 197 1.40 5.52 -10.56
N GLN A 198 0.69 5.91 -11.62
CA GLN A 198 1.13 6.94 -12.59
C GLN A 198 1.40 8.32 -11.97
N GLN A 199 0.85 8.57 -10.78
CA GLN A 199 1.08 9.81 -10.02
C GLN A 199 2.54 9.92 -9.54
N LEU A 200 3.23 8.79 -9.41
CA LEU A 200 4.63 8.71 -9.02
C LEU A 200 5.53 9.01 -10.24
N LYS A 201 6.17 10.18 -10.23
CA LYS A 201 7.14 10.59 -11.26
C LYS A 201 8.50 10.07 -10.83
N VAL A 202 9.02 9.05 -11.50
CA VAL A 202 10.37 8.52 -11.27
C VAL A 202 11.36 9.39 -12.04
N THR A 203 12.32 10.00 -11.33
CA THR A 203 13.38 10.81 -11.96
C THR A 203 14.38 9.91 -12.70
N PRO A 204 15.08 10.40 -13.73
CA PRO A 204 16.10 9.63 -14.43
C PRO A 204 17.22 9.15 -13.49
N GLU A 205 17.59 9.98 -12.51
CA GLU A 205 18.58 9.65 -11.48
C GLU A 205 18.13 8.47 -10.59
N LEU A 206 16.86 8.48 -10.17
CA LEU A 206 16.29 7.38 -9.38
C LEU A 206 16.20 6.11 -10.23
N LYS A 207 15.78 6.23 -11.49
CA LYS A 207 15.74 5.12 -12.44
C LYS A 207 17.12 4.48 -12.60
N ALA A 208 18.16 5.27 -12.84
CA ALA A 208 19.54 4.78 -12.93
C ALA A 208 19.99 4.06 -11.65
N SER A 209 19.64 4.61 -10.49
CA SER A 209 19.95 4.03 -9.18
C SER A 209 19.26 2.67 -8.98
N ILE A 210 18.00 2.55 -9.38
CA ILE A 210 17.23 1.29 -9.33
C ILE A 210 17.83 0.26 -10.31
N CYS A 211 18.11 0.65 -11.56
CA CYS A 211 18.72 -0.24 -12.56
C CYS A 211 20.06 -0.79 -12.04
N LYS A 212 20.90 0.08 -11.48
CA LYS A 212 22.17 -0.34 -10.87
C LYS A 212 21.97 -1.32 -9.73
N LEU A 213 21.07 -1.03 -8.78
CA LEU A 213 20.80 -1.95 -7.66
C LEU A 213 20.30 -3.32 -8.13
N VAL A 214 19.50 -3.36 -9.19
CA VAL A 214 19.01 -4.61 -9.79
C VAL A 214 20.17 -5.40 -10.40
N LYS A 215 21.03 -4.75 -11.21
CA LYS A 215 22.24 -5.39 -11.76
C LYS A 215 23.16 -5.93 -10.68
N ASP A 216 23.49 -5.09 -9.70
CA ASP A 216 24.36 -5.47 -8.58
C ASP A 216 23.78 -6.70 -7.86
N THR A 217 22.47 -6.69 -7.61
CA THR A 217 21.81 -7.81 -6.93
C THR A 217 21.88 -9.10 -7.76
N ILE A 218 21.62 -9.03 -9.07
CA ILE A 218 21.70 -10.20 -9.96
C ILE A 218 23.13 -10.75 -9.97
N ASN A 219 24.13 -9.89 -10.16
CA ASN A 219 25.53 -10.29 -10.27
C ASN A 219 26.09 -10.89 -8.97
N LEU A 220 25.69 -10.34 -7.82
CA LEU A 220 26.14 -10.80 -6.50
C LEU A 220 25.38 -12.05 -6.00
N SER A 221 24.30 -12.44 -6.70
CA SER A 221 23.48 -13.61 -6.37
C SER A 221 23.86 -14.87 -7.13
N GLN A 222 24.98 -14.85 -7.85
CA GLN A 222 25.51 -16.00 -8.61
C GLN A 222 26.23 -16.98 -7.69
#